data_AF-A0A1F6PML8-F1
#
_entry.id   AF-A0A1F6PML8-F1
#
_cell.length_a   1.000
_cell.length_b   1.000
_cell.length_c   1.000
_cell.angle_alpha   90.00
_cell.angle_beta   90.00
_cell.angle_gamma   90.00
#
_symmetry.space_group_name_H-M   'P 1'
#
loop_
_entity.id
_entity.type
_entity.pdbx_description
1 polymer ?
#
loop_
_entity_poly.entity_id
_entity_poly.type
_entity_poly.pdbx_seq_one_letter_code
_entity_poly.pdbx_strand_id
1 'polypeptide(L)' 'MLAITQHLWFDKEAKEAAEFYTSLFEDSAIKSSTTLYNTPSGTVDIVTNELMEQEFTLISAGPLF' A
#
# COMPACT_ATOMS: atom_id res chain seq x y z
N MET A 1 -2.43 -10.98 -21.62
CA MET A 1 -3.40 -10.36 -20.70
C MET A 1 -2.71 -9.17 -20.06
N LEU A 2 -3.38 -8.02 -19.92
CA LEU A 2 -2.81 -6.87 -19.22
C LEU A 2 -3.03 -7.04 -17.71
N ALA A 3 -2.00 -6.79 -16.90
CA ALA A 3 -2.12 -6.82 -15.45
C ALA A 3 -2.89 -5.58 -14.95
N ILE A 4 -3.72 -5.76 -13.91
CA ILE A 4 -4.48 -4.68 -13.27
C ILE A 4 -4.13 -4.69 -11.78
N THR A 5 -3.46 -3.63 -11.33
CA THR A 5 -3.09 -3.42 -9.92
C THR A 5 -4.11 -2.51 -9.23
N GLN A 6 -4.67 -2.98 -8.11
CA GLN A 6 -5.60 -2.18 -7.31
C GLN A 6 -4.83 -1.21 -6.42
N HIS A 7 -5.28 0.05 -6.39
CA HIS A 7 -4.68 1.09 -5.56
C HIS A 7 -5.66 1.48 -4.45
N LEU A 8 -5.28 1.22 -3.20
CA LEU A 8 -6.10 1.44 -2.01
C LEU A 8 -5.61 2.68 -1.26
N TRP A 9 -6.51 3.64 -1.05
CA TRP A 9 -6.20 4.90 -0.36
C TRP A 9 -6.59 4.82 1.10
N PHE A 10 -5.66 5.25 1.96
CA PHE A 10 -5.83 5.33 3.40
C PHE A 10 -5.59 6.77 3.86
N ASP A 11 -6.31 7.19 4.91
CA ASP A 11 -5.99 8.45 5.61
C ASP A 11 -4.57 8.34 6.20
N LYS A 12 -4.31 7.24 6.90
CA LYS A 12 -3.03 6.86 7.52
C LYS A 12 -2.89 5.33 7.50
N GLU A 13 -1.73 4.82 7.91
CA GLU A 13 -1.54 3.40 8.27
C GLU A 13 -1.53 2.39 7.09
N ALA A 14 -1.19 2.83 5.87
CA ALA A 14 -1.08 1.94 4.71
C ALA A 14 -0.04 0.83 4.91
N LYS A 15 1.02 1.11 5.67
CA LYS A 15 2.07 0.14 5.97
C LYS A 15 1.60 -0.91 6.97
N GLU A 16 0.95 -0.48 8.04
CA GLU A 16 0.35 -1.34 9.05
C GLU A 16 -0.74 -2.22 8.42
N ALA A 17 -1.55 -1.66 7.51
CA ALA A 17 -2.51 -2.43 6.74
C ALA A 17 -1.83 -3.48 5.85
N ALA A 18 -0.75 -3.13 5.16
CA ALA A 18 0.01 -4.08 4.35
C ALA A 18 0.57 -5.24 5.20
N GLU A 19 1.19 -4.92 6.35
CA GLU A 19 1.70 -5.90 7.31
C GLU A 19 0.58 -6.80 7.85
N PHE A 20 -0.57 -6.22 8.20
CA PHE A 20 -1.74 -6.96 8.65
C PHE A 20 -2.26 -7.91 7.57
N TYR A 21 -2.45 -7.45 6.33
CA TYR A 21 -2.93 -8.32 5.25
C TYR A 21 -1.94 -9.45 4.95
N THR A 22 -0.64 -9.16 4.90
CA THR A 22 0.37 -10.20 4.72
C THR A 22 0.40 -11.20 5.88
N SER A 23 0.00 -10.80 7.09
CA SER A 23 -0.13 -11.74 8.22
C SER A 23 -1.34 -12.68 8.13
N LEU A 24 -2.36 -12.33 7.33
CA LEU A 24 -3.62 -13.07 7.23
C LEU A 24 -3.69 -14.00 6.02
N PHE A 25 -3.11 -13.60 4.90
CA PHE A 25 -3.20 -14.34 3.64
C PHE A 25 -1.96 -15.21 3.41
N GLU A 26 -2.18 -16.46 3.00
CA GLU A 26 -1.11 -17.32 2.48
C GLU A 26 -0.55 -16.75 1.16
N ASP A 27 0.67 -17.15 0.81
CA ASP A 27 1.36 -16.69 -0.40
C ASP A 27 1.32 -15.17 -0.58
N SER A 28 1.71 -14.48 0.49
CA SER A 28 1.69 -13.03 0.57
C SER A 28 3.03 -12.45 0.98
N ALA A 29 3.33 -11.25 0.49
CA ALA A 29 4.55 -10.53 0.83
C ALA A 29 4.41 -9.03 0.56
N ILE A 30 5.10 -8.22 1.36
CA ILE A 30 5.39 -6.84 0.99
C ILE A 30 6.51 -6.84 -0.04
N LYS A 31 6.25 -6.33 -1.24
CA LYS A 31 7.22 -6.26 -2.36
C LYS A 31 8.07 -5.01 -2.29
N SER A 32 7.46 -3.88 -1.95
CA SER A 32 8.18 -2.61 -1.83
C SER A 32 7.51 -1.66 -0.85
N SER A 33 8.29 -0.75 -0.28
CA SER A 33 7.81 0.35 0.55
C SER A 33 8.63 1.59 0.23
N THR A 34 7.94 2.69 -0.05
CA THR A 34 8.53 3.99 -0.38
C THR A 34 7.82 5.07 0.42
N THR A 35 8.61 5.94 1.06
CA THR A 35 8.10 7.13 1.74
C THR A 35 8.48 8.36 0.93
N LEU A 36 7.49 9.17 0.58
CA LEU A 36 7.66 10.48 -0.05
C LEU A 36 7.57 11.57 1.01
N TYR A 37 8.57 12.43 1.05
CA TYR A 37 8.62 13.57 1.96
C TYR A 37 8.28 14.87 1.22
N ASN A 38 7.85 15.89 1.95
CA ASN A 38 7.56 17.24 1.42
C ASN A 38 6.50 17.26 0.29
N THR A 39 5.49 16.40 0.36
CA THR A 39 4.34 16.49 -0.55
C THR A 39 3.36 17.57 -0.06
N PRO A 40 2.42 18.05 -0.90
CA PRO A 40 1.39 19.00 -0.46
C PRO A 40 0.59 18.53 0.76
N SER A 41 0.41 17.21 0.91
CA SER A 41 -0.29 16.59 2.04
C SER A 41 0.64 16.14 3.18
N GLY A 42 1.92 16.50 3.14
CA GLY A 42 2.93 16.08 4.12
C GLY A 42 3.72 14.84 3.68
N THR A 43 3.87 13.88 4.59
CA THR A 43 4.56 12.62 4.33
C THR A 43 3.57 11.60 3.76
N VAL A 44 3.96 10.93 2.67
CA VAL A 44 3.14 9.90 2.01
C VAL A 44 3.87 8.57 2.07
N ASP A 45 3.21 7.53 2.54
CA ASP A 45 3.71 6.15 2.46
C ASP A 45 3.01 5.41 1.32
N ILE A 46 3.80 4.74 0.50
CA ILE A 46 3.35 3.89 -0.60
C ILE A 46 3.93 2.50 -0.35
N VAL A 47 3.06 1.49 -0.29
CA VAL A 47 3.45 0.11 -0.03
C VAL A 47 2.83 -0.78 -1.09
N THR A 48 3.66 -1.56 -1.78
CA THR A 48 3.18 -2.59 -2.70
C THR A 48 3.26 -3.93 -2.00
N ASN A 49 2.14 -4.65 -1.96
CA ASN A 49 2.08 -6.02 -1.49
C ASN A 49 1.51 -6.94 -2.55
N GLU A 50 1.86 -8.21 -2.42
CA GLU A 50 1.26 -9.31 -3.15
C GLU A 50 0.46 -10.12 -2.14
N LEU A 51 -0.82 -10.35 -2.43
CA LEU A 51 -1.74 -11.14 -1.62
C LEU A 51 -2.34 -12.21 -2.53
N MET A 52 -2.08 -13.48 -2.27
CA MET A 52 -2.59 -14.59 -3.08
C MET A 52 -2.29 -14.40 -4.58
N GLU A 53 -1.03 -14.13 -4.91
CA GLU A 53 -0.52 -13.86 -6.27
C GLU A 53 -1.08 -12.59 -6.95
N GLN A 54 -1.86 -11.76 -6.25
CA GLN A 54 -2.38 -10.50 -6.78
C GLN A 54 -1.68 -9.30 -6.16
N GLU A 55 -1.25 -8.35 -6.99
CA GLU A 55 -0.56 -7.13 -6.56
C GLU A 55 -1.56 -6.02 -6.16
N PHE A 56 -1.30 -5.39 -5.02
CA PHE A 56 -1.98 -4.17 -4.59
C PHE A 56 -0.95 -3.10 -4.21
N THR A 57 -1.35 -1.84 -4.37
CA THR A 57 -0.61 -0.67 -3.88
C THR A 57 -1.46 0.06 -2.86
N LEU A 58 -0.95 0.19 -1.64
CA LEU A 58 -1.60 0.88 -0.53
C LEU A 58 -0.90 2.23 -0.35
N ILE A 59 -1.69 3.30 -0.20
CA ILE A 59 -1.19 4.68 -0.15
C ILE A 59 -1.76 5.39 1.08
N SER A 60 -0.90 5.91 1.95
CA SER A 60 -1.26 6.86 3.01
C SER A 60 -0.87 8.26 2.57
N ALA A 61 -1.85 9.07 2.15
CA ALA A 61 -1.61 10.42 1.66
C ALA A 61 -2.38 11.51 2.43
N GLY A 62 -2.88 11.17 3.62
CA GLY A 62 -3.56 12.10 4.52
C GLY A 62 -5.00 12.42 4.10
N PRO A 63 -5.67 13.30 4.88
CA PRO A 63 -7.10 13.58 4.75
C PRO A 63 -7.42 14.60 3.64
N LEU A 64 -6.45 14.96 2.79
CA LEU A 64 -6.73 15.82 1.64
C LEU A 64 -7.42 14.99 0.56
N PHE A 65 -8.75 14.96 0.63
CA PHE A 65 -9.65 14.48 -0.42
C PHE A 65 -10.28 15.66 -1.18
#